data_AF-A0A937Q5Y4-F1
#
_entry.id   AF-A0A937Q5Y4-F1
#
_cell.length_a   1.000
_cell.length_b   1.000
_cell.length_c   1.000
_cell.angle_alpha   90.00
_cell.angle_beta   90.00
_cell.angle_gamma   90.00
#
_symmetry.space_group_name_H-M   'P 1'
#
loop_
_entity.id
_entity.type
_entity.pdbx_description
1 polymer ?
#
loop_
_entity_poly.entity_id
_entity_poly.type
_entity_poly.pdbx_seq_one_letter_code
_entity_poly.pdbx_strand_id
1 'polypeptide(L)'
;MVYMVVAISWGDIPYTAITIIFIVLATGVGAFIRRRSRDKCLRDFEQNRVTLEDKAGKAIWGKLRVENTGLEFIYPEKQKDEDGHFEGSFILYKHEFDHIGAVIRYHDELSEANKKKRQKQLERTYHPSLPRRLKRKLANVFKTVRDSIAEVINLLMSQAKKASPAGGMLSTQDKYVSQMKAELIGSVGTSYEPL
;
A
#
# COMPACT_ATOMS: atom_id res chain seq x y z
N MET A 1 32.91 -33.93 -45.39
CA MET A 1 33.87 -33.93 -44.27
C MET A 1 33.47 -32.77 -43.36
N VAL A 2 32.95 -33.11 -42.20
CA VAL A 2 32.24 -32.24 -41.24
C VAL A 2 33.24 -31.41 -40.45
N TYR A 3 33.08 -30.08 -40.43
CA TYR A 3 33.54 -29.25 -39.31
C TYR A 3 32.49 -28.18 -39.02
N MET A 4 31.50 -28.58 -38.22
CA MET A 4 30.65 -27.67 -37.46
C MET A 4 31.32 -27.50 -36.10
N VAL A 5 32.03 -26.38 -35.89
CA VAL A 5 32.50 -25.99 -34.56
C VAL A 5 31.56 -24.89 -34.08
N VAL A 6 30.52 -25.29 -33.36
CA VAL A 6 29.74 -24.37 -32.52
C VAL A 6 30.66 -23.98 -31.37
N ALA A 7 31.28 -22.80 -31.49
CA ALA A 7 31.96 -22.17 -30.37
C ALA A 7 30.90 -21.66 -29.39
N ILE A 8 30.55 -22.49 -28.41
CA ILE A 8 29.83 -22.04 -27.22
C ILE A 8 30.84 -21.23 -26.40
N SER A 9 30.76 -19.91 -26.53
CA SER A 9 31.49 -18.95 -25.70
C SER A 9 30.98 -19.07 -24.25
N TRP A 10 31.80 -19.64 -23.38
CA TRP A 10 31.69 -19.49 -21.95
C TRP A 10 32.25 -18.11 -21.58
N GLY A 11 31.40 -17.08 -21.47
CA GLY A 11 31.92 -15.76 -21.13
C GLY A 11 30.96 -14.59 -20.98
N ASP A 12 29.76 -14.63 -21.56
CA ASP A 12 28.87 -13.46 -21.53
C ASP A 12 27.51 -13.89 -21.02
N ILE A 13 27.20 -13.65 -19.75
CA ILE A 13 25.78 -13.50 -19.40
C ILE A 13 25.35 -12.26 -20.17
N PRO A 14 24.51 -12.37 -21.20
CA PRO A 14 24.17 -11.22 -22.00
C PRO A 14 23.51 -10.24 -21.04
N TYR A 15 23.93 -8.97 -21.03
CA TYR A 15 23.40 -7.95 -20.13
C TYR A 15 21.86 -7.91 -20.13
N THR A 16 21.24 -8.33 -21.24
CA THR A 16 19.80 -8.57 -21.39
C THR A 16 19.23 -9.66 -20.46
N ALA A 17 19.92 -10.78 -20.22
CA ALA A 17 19.48 -11.79 -19.26
C ALA A 17 19.55 -11.26 -17.82
N ILE A 18 20.61 -10.50 -17.48
CA ILE A 18 20.74 -9.86 -16.16
C ILE A 18 19.61 -8.86 -15.93
N THR A 19 19.29 -8.02 -16.92
CA THR A 19 18.20 -7.04 -16.81
C THR A 19 16.83 -7.70 -16.73
N ILE A 20 16.57 -8.76 -17.51
CA ILE A 20 15.32 -9.52 -17.43
C ILE A 20 15.15 -10.15 -16.05
N ILE A 21 16.19 -10.81 -15.52
CA ILE A 21 16.17 -11.40 -14.17
C ILE A 21 15.92 -10.30 -13.13
N PHE A 22 16.61 -9.16 -13.24
CA PHE A 22 16.42 -8.03 -12.34
C PHE A 22 14.98 -7.49 -12.37
N ILE A 23 14.39 -7.31 -13.56
CA ILE A 23 13.00 -6.85 -13.70
C ILE A 23 12.03 -7.84 -13.08
N VAL A 24 12.18 -9.14 -13.35
CA VAL A 24 11.31 -10.18 -12.77
C VAL A 24 11.42 -10.18 -11.25
N LEU A 25 12.64 -10.12 -10.70
CA LEU A 25 12.86 -10.05 -9.26
C LEU A 25 12.28 -8.76 -8.65
N ALA A 26 12.52 -7.60 -9.28
CA ALA A 26 12.02 -6.32 -8.80
C ALA A 26 10.49 -6.28 -8.79
N THR A 27 9.83 -6.76 -9.85
CA THR A 27 8.37 -6.85 -9.94
C THR A 27 7.82 -7.84 -8.92
N GLY A 28 8.45 -9.01 -8.76
CA GLY A 28 8.06 -10.01 -7.76
C GLY A 28 8.17 -9.48 -6.32
N VAL A 29 9.28 -8.82 -6.00
CA VAL A 29 9.49 -8.16 -4.70
C VAL A 29 8.47 -7.03 -4.51
N GLY A 30 8.22 -6.21 -5.53
CA GLY A 30 7.22 -5.15 -5.50
C GLY A 30 5.81 -5.68 -5.22
N ALA A 31 5.38 -6.71 -5.93
CA ALA A 31 4.10 -7.37 -5.73
C ALA A 31 3.99 -8.01 -4.34
N PHE A 32 5.05 -8.64 -3.86
CA PHE A 32 5.11 -9.23 -2.52
C PHE A 32 5.00 -8.17 -1.41
N ILE A 33 5.75 -7.08 -1.54
CA ILE A 33 5.67 -5.94 -0.62
C ILE A 33 4.26 -5.36 -0.64
N ARG A 34 3.67 -5.12 -1.82
CA ARG A 34 2.30 -4.60 -1.98
C ARG A 34 1.24 -5.51 -1.35
N ARG A 35 1.42 -6.82 -1.47
CA ARG A 35 0.50 -7.80 -0.86
C ARG A 35 0.55 -7.76 0.66
N ARG A 36 1.72 -7.46 1.25
CA ARG A 36 1.95 -7.45 2.69
C ARG A 36 1.88 -6.06 3.33
N SER A 37 1.93 -5.00 2.52
CA SER A 37 1.78 -3.63 2.98
C SER A 37 0.31 -3.38 3.35
N ARG A 38 0.05 -3.20 4.63
CA ARG A 38 -1.21 -2.65 5.15
C ARG A 38 -0.91 -1.33 5.82
N ASP A 39 -1.90 -0.45 5.91
CA ASP A 39 -1.74 0.83 6.59
C ASP A 39 -1.26 0.63 8.03
N LYS A 40 -0.20 1.33 8.41
CA LYS A 40 0.43 1.15 9.72
C LYS A 40 -0.42 1.72 10.85
N CYS A 41 -1.17 2.79 10.60
CA CYS A 41 -2.10 3.37 11.55
C CYS A 41 -3.26 2.41 11.79
N LEU A 42 -3.92 1.91 10.73
CA LEU A 42 -5.01 0.94 10.86
C LEU A 42 -4.57 -0.36 11.56
N ARG A 43 -3.35 -0.84 11.28
CA ARG A 43 -2.77 -1.99 11.97
C ARG A 43 -2.60 -1.80 13.47
N ASP A 44 -2.49 -0.57 13.98
CA ASP A 44 -2.44 -0.32 15.43
C ASP A 44 -3.75 -0.69 16.12
N PHE A 45 -4.85 -0.66 15.37
CA PHE A 45 -6.20 -0.97 15.82
C PHE A 45 -6.56 -2.45 15.65
N GLU A 46 -5.80 -3.22 14.88
CA GLU A 46 -6.05 -4.63 14.57
C GLU A 46 -6.29 -5.48 15.84
N GLN A 47 -7.31 -6.34 15.79
CA GLN A 47 -7.80 -7.20 16.87
C GLN A 47 -8.33 -6.48 18.12
N ASN A 48 -8.52 -5.16 18.10
CA ASN A 48 -9.21 -4.44 19.16
C ASN A 48 -10.66 -4.16 18.78
N ARG A 49 -11.50 -3.93 19.80
CA ARG A 49 -12.81 -3.32 19.60
C ARG A 49 -12.61 -1.87 19.19
N VAL A 50 -13.24 -1.49 18.08
CA VAL A 50 -13.16 -0.14 17.52
C VAL A 50 -14.54 0.27 17.02
N THR A 51 -14.72 1.58 16.92
CA THR A 51 -15.87 2.20 16.28
C THR A 51 -15.38 3.02 15.10
N LEU A 52 -15.94 2.78 13.93
CA LEU A 52 -15.77 3.59 12.75
C LEU A 52 -16.97 4.53 12.64
N GLU A 53 -16.68 5.82 12.52
CA GLU A 53 -17.67 6.85 12.23
C GLU A 53 -17.48 7.28 10.78
N ASP A 54 -18.54 7.13 9.99
CA ASP A 54 -18.63 7.68 8.63
C ASP A 54 -18.80 9.21 8.70
N LYS A 55 -18.34 9.93 7.67
CA LYS A 55 -18.66 11.35 7.44
C LYS A 55 -20.16 11.62 7.41
N ALA A 56 -20.98 10.63 7.05
CA ALA A 56 -22.45 10.71 7.10
C ALA A 56 -23.04 10.53 8.52
N GLY A 57 -22.22 10.26 9.54
CA GLY A 57 -22.65 10.05 10.93
C GLY A 57 -23.10 8.61 11.25
N LYS A 58 -22.98 7.68 10.29
CA LYS A 58 -23.19 6.23 10.55
C LYS A 58 -22.03 5.70 11.39
N ALA A 59 -22.34 5.00 12.48
CA ALA A 59 -21.35 4.37 13.35
C ALA A 59 -21.39 2.85 13.19
N ILE A 60 -20.25 2.25 12.89
CA ILE A 60 -20.05 0.80 12.80
C ILE A 60 -19.06 0.39 13.89
N TRP A 61 -19.37 -0.66 14.64
CA TRP A 61 -18.54 -1.08 15.76
C TRP A 61 -18.23 -2.57 15.68
N GLY A 62 -17.06 -2.98 16.12
CA GLY A 62 -16.69 -4.39 16.10
C GLY A 62 -15.23 -4.62 16.37
N LYS A 63 -14.82 -5.89 16.36
CA LYS A 63 -13.41 -6.24 16.43
C LYS A 63 -12.78 -6.04 15.06
N LEU A 64 -11.79 -5.14 14.97
CA LEU A 64 -11.17 -4.79 13.69
C LEU A 64 -10.26 -5.90 13.18
N ARG A 65 -10.43 -6.25 11.91
CA ARG A 65 -9.47 -7.00 11.12
C ARG A 65 -9.07 -6.16 9.92
N VAL A 66 -7.77 -5.93 9.77
CA VAL A 66 -7.22 -5.09 8.70
C VAL A 66 -6.73 -6.00 7.60
N GLU A 67 -7.35 -5.92 6.43
CA GLU A 67 -6.90 -6.61 5.22
C GLU A 67 -6.31 -5.62 4.21
N ASN A 68 -5.66 -6.14 3.17
CA ASN A 68 -5.07 -5.26 2.14
C ASN A 68 -6.14 -4.59 1.27
N THR A 69 -7.31 -5.23 1.14
CA THR A 69 -8.42 -4.79 0.29
C THR A 69 -9.44 -3.94 1.03
N GLY A 70 -9.36 -3.84 2.36
CA GLY A 70 -10.37 -3.19 3.19
C GLY A 70 -10.24 -3.51 4.68
N LEU A 71 -11.28 -3.15 5.42
CA LEU A 71 -11.43 -3.39 6.86
C LEU A 71 -12.62 -4.33 7.07
N GLU A 72 -12.50 -5.24 8.03
CA GLU A 72 -13.61 -6.07 8.49
C GLU A 72 -13.85 -5.80 9.99
N PHE A 73 -15.10 -5.53 10.34
CA PHE A 73 -15.57 -5.30 11.71
C PHE A 73 -16.39 -6.51 12.12
N ILE A 74 -15.81 -7.37 12.97
CA ILE A 74 -16.47 -8.59 13.43
C ILE A 74 -17.35 -8.24 14.63
N TYR A 75 -18.66 -8.51 14.52
CA TYR A 75 -19.60 -8.29 15.60
C TYR A 75 -19.47 -9.42 16.65
N PRO A 76 -19.48 -9.11 17.95
CA PRO A 76 -19.46 -10.13 19.00
C PRO A 76 -20.75 -10.96 19.04
N GLU A 77 -21.87 -10.36 18.65
CA GLU A 77 -23.18 -11.00 18.52
C GLU A 77 -23.75 -10.67 17.14
N LYS A 78 -24.52 -11.60 16.56
CA LYS A 78 -25.11 -11.42 15.22
C LYS A 78 -26.04 -10.21 15.23
N GLN A 79 -25.73 -9.22 14.42
CA GLN A 79 -26.55 -8.02 14.28
C GLN A 79 -27.58 -8.21 13.19
N LYS A 80 -28.75 -7.59 13.35
CA LYS A 80 -29.78 -7.57 12.33
C LYS A 80 -29.61 -6.31 11.50
N ASP A 81 -29.35 -6.45 10.21
CA ASP A 81 -29.22 -5.32 9.28
C ASP A 81 -30.58 -4.65 9.03
N GLU A 82 -30.56 -3.50 8.35
CA GLU A 82 -31.74 -2.71 7.94
C GLU A 82 -32.74 -3.57 7.14
N ASP A 83 -32.25 -4.52 6.33
CA ASP A 83 -33.04 -5.48 5.55
C ASP A 83 -33.50 -6.71 6.36
N GLY A 84 -33.10 -6.80 7.62
CA GLY A 84 -33.54 -7.84 8.54
C GLY A 84 -32.70 -9.12 8.56
N HIS A 85 -31.55 -9.14 7.89
CA HIS A 85 -30.61 -10.27 7.85
C HIS A 85 -29.65 -10.27 9.05
N PHE A 86 -29.25 -11.46 9.52
CA PHE A 86 -28.26 -11.59 10.58
C PHE A 86 -26.84 -11.57 10.03
N GLU A 87 -26.09 -10.53 10.34
CA GLU A 87 -24.69 -10.35 9.94
C GLU A 87 -23.73 -10.64 11.10
N GLY A 88 -22.65 -11.38 10.80
CA GLY A 88 -21.57 -11.65 11.75
C GLY A 88 -20.41 -10.65 11.65
N SER A 89 -20.30 -9.94 10.54
CA SER A 89 -19.28 -8.91 10.33
C SER A 89 -19.72 -7.92 9.26
N PHE A 90 -19.13 -6.73 9.29
CA PHE A 90 -19.27 -5.71 8.26
C PHE A 90 -17.92 -5.49 7.56
N ILE A 91 -17.93 -5.41 6.23
CA ILE A 91 -16.71 -5.22 5.42
C ILE A 91 -16.77 -3.86 4.76
N LEU A 92 -15.76 -3.03 5.01
CA LEU A 92 -15.53 -1.75 4.35
C LEU A 92 -14.41 -1.90 3.33
N TYR A 93 -14.69 -1.68 2.06
CA TYR A 93 -13.69 -1.79 1.01
C TYR A 93 -12.83 -0.53 0.92
N LYS A 94 -11.61 -0.70 0.37
CA LYS A 94 -10.64 0.40 0.27
C LYS A 94 -11.15 1.63 -0.49
N HIS A 95 -12.00 1.45 -1.50
CA HIS A 95 -12.57 2.57 -2.26
C HIS A 95 -13.60 3.37 -1.47
N GLU A 96 -14.06 2.86 -0.32
CA GLU A 96 -14.99 3.52 0.59
C GLU A 96 -14.27 4.22 1.74
N PHE A 97 -12.93 4.18 1.78
CA PHE A 97 -12.14 4.81 2.84
C PHE A 97 -12.32 6.34 2.87
N ASP A 98 -12.68 6.93 1.72
CA ASP A 98 -13.01 8.35 1.61
C ASP A 98 -14.23 8.74 2.45
N HIS A 99 -15.09 7.80 2.83
CA HIS A 99 -16.24 8.03 3.71
C HIS A 99 -15.88 7.93 5.19
N ILE A 100 -14.68 7.48 5.54
CA ILE A 100 -14.27 7.38 6.94
C ILE A 100 -14.08 8.78 7.51
N GLY A 101 -14.84 9.10 8.55
CA GLY A 101 -14.64 10.29 9.38
C GLY A 101 -13.62 10.02 10.48
N ALA A 102 -13.81 8.92 11.23
CA ALA A 102 -12.90 8.54 12.31
C ALA A 102 -12.87 7.03 12.56
N VAL A 103 -11.71 6.53 13.03
CA VAL A 103 -11.56 5.19 13.61
C VAL A 103 -11.15 5.35 15.07
N ILE A 104 -12.07 5.02 15.96
CA ILE A 104 -11.98 5.29 17.39
C ILE A 104 -11.76 3.98 18.14
N ARG A 105 -10.87 4.01 19.13
CA ARG A 105 -10.65 2.92 20.07
C ARG A 105 -10.72 3.46 21.48
N TYR A 106 -11.72 3.03 22.23
CA TYR A 106 -11.89 3.41 23.62
C TYR A 106 -10.90 2.66 24.53
N HIS A 107 -10.40 3.35 25.55
CA HIS A 107 -9.34 2.82 26.40
C HIS A 107 -9.84 1.81 27.44
N ASP A 108 -11.08 2.00 27.90
CA ASP A 108 -11.84 1.13 28.79
C ASP A 108 -12.18 -0.22 28.15
N GLU A 109 -12.47 -0.25 26.85
CA GLU A 109 -12.76 -1.48 26.09
C GLU A 109 -11.52 -2.34 25.76
N LEU A 110 -10.31 -1.85 26.05
CA LEU A 110 -9.09 -2.60 25.84
C LEU A 110 -8.91 -3.69 26.91
N SER A 111 -8.60 -4.91 26.48
CA SER A 111 -8.10 -5.93 27.40
C SER A 111 -6.80 -5.49 28.08
N GLU A 112 -6.54 -5.96 29.30
CA GLU A 112 -5.30 -5.65 30.03
C GLU A 112 -4.03 -6.01 29.24
N ALA A 113 -4.07 -7.10 28.49
CA ALA A 113 -2.99 -7.48 27.59
C ALA A 113 -2.74 -6.43 26.49
N ASN A 114 -3.80 -5.87 25.91
CA ASN A 114 -3.70 -4.84 24.89
C ASN A 114 -3.31 -3.48 25.48
N LYS A 115 -3.75 -3.13 26.70
CA LYS A 115 -3.26 -1.95 27.44
C LYS A 115 -1.75 -2.03 27.66
N LYS A 116 -1.23 -3.18 28.12
CA LYS A 116 0.22 -3.39 28.33
C LYS A 116 1.01 -3.29 27.02
N LYS A 117 0.51 -3.88 25.93
CA LYS A 117 1.12 -3.76 24.59
C LYS A 117 1.16 -2.30 24.13
N ARG A 118 0.06 -1.57 24.33
CA ARG A 118 -0.06 -0.15 23.99
C ARG A 118 0.92 0.69 24.78
N GLN A 119 1.03 0.47 26.10
CA GLN A 119 1.99 1.17 26.96
C GLN A 119 3.43 0.96 26.49
N LYS A 120 3.82 -0.30 26.22
CA LYS A 120 5.15 -0.64 25.67
C LYS A 120 5.41 0.05 24.33
N GLN A 121 4.39 0.20 23.49
CA GLN A 121 4.51 0.90 22.22
C GLN A 121 4.64 2.42 22.40
N LEU A 122 3.88 3.02 23.31
CA LEU A 122 3.97 4.43 23.69
C LEU A 122 5.38 4.74 24.22
N GLU A 123 5.89 3.96 25.16
CA GLU A 123 7.25 4.12 25.71
C GLU A 123 8.32 4.08 24.61
N ARG A 124 8.23 3.10 23.69
CA ARG A 124 9.15 2.99 22.56
C ARG A 124 9.02 4.13 21.54
N THR A 125 7.92 4.86 21.57
CA THR A 125 7.63 5.96 20.65
C THR A 125 8.10 7.29 21.25
N TYR A 126 7.85 7.52 22.54
CA TYR A 126 8.35 8.67 23.31
C TYR A 126 9.86 8.58 23.57
N HIS A 127 10.40 7.37 23.77
CA HIS A 127 11.82 7.13 24.03
C HIS A 127 12.43 6.25 22.93
N PRO A 128 12.53 6.75 21.67
CA PRO A 128 13.05 5.95 20.57
C PRO A 128 14.57 5.87 20.63
N SER A 129 15.11 4.66 20.48
CA SER A 129 16.54 4.41 20.35
C SER A 129 17.12 5.03 19.06
N LEU A 130 18.42 5.35 19.08
CA LEU A 130 19.16 5.91 17.92
C LEU A 130 18.91 5.16 16.59
N PRO A 131 18.99 3.82 16.51
CA PRO A 131 18.74 3.11 15.25
C PRO A 131 17.30 3.28 14.75
N ARG A 132 16.32 3.37 15.66
CA ARG A 132 14.92 3.62 15.30
C ARG A 132 14.72 5.03 14.72
N ARG A 133 15.46 6.02 15.25
CA ARG A 133 15.48 7.39 14.71
C ARG A 133 16.11 7.41 13.31
N LEU A 134 17.25 6.76 13.12
CA LEU A 134 17.94 6.71 11.83
C LEU A 134 17.09 6.00 10.75
N LYS A 135 16.50 4.86 11.08
CA LYS A 135 15.61 4.13 10.17
C LYS A 135 14.42 4.99 9.72
N ARG A 136 13.82 5.77 10.63
CA ARG A 136 12.74 6.71 10.29
C ARG A 136 13.22 7.80 9.33
N LYS A 137 14.40 8.39 9.58
CA LYS A 137 14.98 9.40 8.69
C LYS A 137 15.24 8.84 7.30
N LEU A 138 15.90 7.69 7.20
CA LEU A 138 16.18 7.02 5.93
C LEU A 138 14.88 6.70 5.18
N ALA A 139 13.89 6.10 5.86
CA ALA A 139 12.60 5.79 5.24
C ALA A 139 11.89 7.04 4.72
N ASN A 140 11.93 8.15 5.46
CA ASN A 140 11.35 9.41 5.01
C ASN A 140 12.09 9.99 3.80
N VAL A 141 13.43 9.95 3.78
CA VAL A 141 14.23 10.40 2.63
C VAL A 141 13.91 9.58 1.39
N PHE A 142 13.89 8.24 1.48
CA PHE A 142 13.53 7.38 0.36
C PHE A 142 12.12 7.65 -0.17
N LYS A 143 11.17 7.92 0.73
CA LYS A 143 9.80 8.31 0.35
C LYS A 143 9.79 9.64 -0.44
N THR A 144 10.45 10.67 0.06
CA THR A 144 10.53 11.97 -0.64
C THR A 144 11.22 11.84 -2.00
N VAL A 145 12.35 11.12 -2.07
CA VAL A 145 13.05 10.88 -3.35
C VAL A 145 12.15 10.16 -4.34
N ARG A 146 11.42 9.13 -3.90
CA ARG A 146 10.43 8.42 -4.73
C ARG A 146 9.35 9.38 -5.24
N ASP A 147 8.78 10.20 -4.37
CA ASP A 147 7.70 11.13 -4.73
C ASP A 147 8.19 12.15 -5.77
N SER A 148 9.38 12.73 -5.57
CA SER A 148 9.99 13.65 -6.54
C SER A 148 10.31 12.98 -7.88
N ILE A 149 10.75 11.71 -7.89
CA ILE A 149 10.95 10.96 -9.14
C ILE A 149 9.63 10.78 -9.89
N ALA A 150 8.55 10.43 -9.18
CA ALA A 150 7.23 10.28 -9.80
C ALA A 150 6.72 11.60 -10.40
N GLU A 151 6.95 12.72 -9.71
CA GLU A 151 6.63 14.07 -10.20
C GLU A 151 7.43 14.43 -11.47
N VAL A 152 8.75 14.22 -11.45
CA VAL A 152 9.62 14.48 -12.61
C VAL A 152 9.22 13.62 -13.81
N ILE A 153 8.92 12.34 -13.58
CA ILE A 153 8.42 11.43 -14.62
C ILE A 153 7.10 11.95 -15.23
N ASN A 154 6.17 12.43 -14.39
CA ASN A 154 4.91 13.02 -14.86
C ASN A 154 5.15 14.30 -15.68
N LEU A 155 6.06 15.17 -15.25
CA LEU A 155 6.43 16.39 -15.97
C LEU A 155 7.08 16.07 -17.32
N LEU A 156 8.05 15.15 -17.35
CA LEU A 156 8.71 14.71 -18.59
C LEU A 156 7.72 14.08 -19.57
N MET A 157 6.80 13.24 -19.09
CA MET A 157 5.72 12.71 -19.94
C MET A 157 4.83 13.82 -20.50
N SER A 158 4.51 14.84 -19.70
CA SER A 158 3.68 15.97 -20.16
C SER A 158 4.38 16.81 -21.23
N GLN A 159 5.70 16.96 -21.16
CA GLN A 159 6.50 17.65 -22.16
C GLN A 159 6.70 16.81 -23.42
N ALA A 160 6.95 15.50 -23.28
CA ALA A 160 7.06 14.58 -24.42
C ALA A 160 5.76 14.52 -25.23
N LYS A 161 4.59 14.56 -24.56
CA LYS A 161 3.27 14.69 -25.21
C LYS A 161 3.11 16.01 -25.98
N LYS A 162 3.73 17.11 -25.52
CA LYS A 162 3.68 18.43 -26.15
C LYS A 162 4.71 18.62 -27.29
N ALA A 163 5.83 17.90 -27.25
CA ALA A 163 6.96 18.09 -28.15
C ALA A 163 6.95 17.19 -29.41
N SER A 164 6.08 16.18 -29.49
CA SER A 164 5.98 15.31 -30.67
C SER A 164 4.89 15.79 -31.65
N PRO A 165 5.21 16.07 -32.94
CA PRO A 165 4.21 16.43 -33.96
C PRO A 165 3.24 15.29 -34.32
N ALA A 166 3.54 14.06 -33.88
CA ALA A 166 2.68 12.88 -34.01
C ALA A 166 1.86 12.59 -32.73
N GLY A 167 1.86 13.52 -31.75
CA GLY A 167 1.19 13.37 -30.44
C GLY A 167 -0.33 13.20 -30.50
N GLY A 168 -0.97 13.47 -31.65
CA GLY A 168 -2.39 13.22 -31.89
C GLY A 168 -2.72 11.79 -32.37
N MET A 169 -1.72 10.96 -32.72
CA MET A 169 -1.96 9.66 -33.38
C MET A 169 -1.49 8.43 -32.56
N LEU A 170 -1.01 8.63 -31.32
CA LEU A 170 -0.53 7.54 -30.44
C LEU A 170 -1.55 7.14 -29.38
N SER A 171 -2.80 6.90 -29.78
CA SER A 171 -3.86 6.36 -28.91
C SER A 171 -3.51 4.98 -28.31
N THR A 172 -2.58 4.24 -28.92
CA THR A 172 -2.14 2.92 -28.45
C THR A 172 -1.13 2.99 -27.29
N GLN A 173 -0.31 4.06 -27.20
CA GLN A 173 0.63 4.25 -26.09
C GLN A 173 -0.04 4.88 -24.86
N ASP A 174 -1.14 5.61 -25.04
CA ASP A 174 -1.90 6.17 -23.92
C ASP A 174 -2.46 5.10 -22.98
N LYS A 175 -2.78 3.90 -23.47
CA LYS A 175 -3.19 2.76 -22.65
C LYS A 175 -2.04 2.21 -21.80
N TYR A 176 -0.83 2.12 -22.36
CA TYR A 176 0.34 1.64 -21.63
C TYR A 176 0.80 2.69 -20.61
N VAL A 177 0.79 3.97 -20.99
CA VAL A 177 1.09 5.08 -20.09
C VAL A 177 0.04 5.21 -18.99
N SER A 178 -1.25 4.98 -19.27
CA SER A 178 -2.30 4.98 -18.25
C SER A 178 -2.24 3.76 -17.34
N GLN A 179 -1.87 2.58 -17.85
CA GLN A 179 -1.58 1.40 -17.03
C GLN A 179 -0.38 1.61 -16.13
N MET A 180 0.73 2.17 -16.65
CA MET A 180 1.89 2.55 -15.85
C MET A 180 1.52 3.62 -14.82
N LYS A 181 0.71 4.63 -15.17
CA LYS A 181 0.21 5.61 -14.22
C LYS A 181 -0.66 4.96 -13.14
N ALA A 182 -1.59 4.09 -13.49
CA ALA A 182 -2.46 3.39 -12.55
C ALA A 182 -1.67 2.42 -11.65
N GLU A 183 -0.60 1.81 -12.17
CA GLU A 183 0.28 0.94 -11.40
C GLU A 183 1.21 1.74 -10.47
N LEU A 184 1.73 2.88 -10.93
CA LEU A 184 2.57 3.78 -10.12
C LEU A 184 1.75 4.54 -9.06
N ILE A 185 0.55 5.02 -9.40
CA ILE A 185 -0.37 5.74 -8.50
C ILE A 185 -1.10 4.75 -7.58
N GLY A 186 -1.54 3.60 -8.08
CA GLY A 186 -2.20 2.57 -7.29
C GLY A 186 -1.26 1.71 -6.43
N SER A 187 0.06 1.87 -6.57
CA SER A 187 1.02 1.09 -5.78
C SER A 187 1.36 1.69 -4.43
N VAL A 188 1.25 3.00 -4.21
CA VAL A 188 1.65 3.64 -2.94
C VAL A 188 0.88 4.93 -2.71
N GLY A 189 0.09 4.98 -1.63
CA GLY A 189 -0.50 6.22 -1.12
C GLY A 189 0.57 7.25 -0.80
N THR A 190 0.21 8.52 -0.89
CA THR A 190 1.11 9.66 -0.66
C THR A 190 1.80 9.55 0.70
N SER A 191 2.99 10.12 0.83
CA SER A 191 3.84 10.01 2.02
C SER A 191 3.21 10.47 3.34
N TYR A 192 2.09 11.22 3.30
CA TYR A 192 1.54 11.97 4.42
C TYR A 192 0.11 11.62 4.84
N GLU A 193 -0.61 10.77 4.12
CA GLU A 193 -2.00 10.44 4.47
C GLU A 193 -2.10 8.96 4.84
N PRO A 194 -2.12 8.62 6.13
CA PRO A 194 -2.60 7.31 6.55
C PRO A 194 -4.12 7.26 6.40
N LEU A 195 -4.56 6.75 5.24
CA LEU A 195 -5.76 5.94 4.94
C LEU A 195 -5.60 5.42 3.50
#